data_AF-A0A940P014-F1
#
_entry.id   AF-A0A940P014-F1
#
_cell.length_a   1.000
_cell.length_b   1.000
_cell.length_c   1.000
_cell.angle_alpha   90.00
_cell.angle_beta   90.00
_cell.angle_gamma   90.00
#
_symmetry.space_group_name_H-M   'P 1'
#
loop_
_entity.id
_entity.type
_entity.pdbx_description
1 polymer ?
#
loop_
_entity_poly.entity_id
_entity_poly.type
_entity_poly.pdbx_seq_one_letter_code
_entity_poly.pdbx_strand_id
1 'polypeptide(L)' 'MKATGIVRRIDDLGRIVIPKEIRRTMRIREGDPSLITLTQDIRFCMSVESAAERYIGK' A
#
# COMPACT_ATOMS: atom_id res chain seq x y z
N MET A 1 -15.21 -7.46 9.26
CA MET A 1 -14.11 -7.75 8.31
C MET A 1 -13.14 -8.70 8.99
N LYS A 2 -12.89 -9.90 8.45
CA LYS A 2 -11.88 -10.81 9.01
C LYS A 2 -10.50 -10.29 8.59
N ALA A 3 -9.68 -9.88 9.55
CA ALA A 3 -8.27 -9.59 9.30
C ALA A 3 -7.60 -10.90 8.88
N THR A 4 -7.11 -10.98 7.63
CA THR A 4 -6.42 -12.17 7.14
C THR A 4 -5.00 -12.29 7.72
N GLY A 5 -4.48 -11.25 8.39
CA GLY A 5 -3.20 -11.29 9.10
C GLY A 5 -2.01 -11.58 8.18
N ILE A 6 -2.08 -11.19 6.90
CA ILE A 6 -1.07 -11.58 5.91
C ILE A 6 0.04 -10.53 5.85
N VAL A 7 1.21 -10.86 6.40
CA VAL A 7 2.44 -10.06 6.25
C VAL A 7 3.21 -10.57 5.03
N ARG A 8 3.59 -9.65 4.13
CA ARG A 8 4.50 -9.90 3.01
C ARG A 8 5.69 -8.97 3.11
N ARG A 9 6.88 -9.49 2.79
CA ARG A 9 8.07 -8.66 2.60
C ARG A 9 7.92 -7.86 1.32
N ILE A 10 8.42 -6.64 1.37
CA ILE A 10 8.52 -5.73 0.23
C ILE A 10 9.80 -6.11 -0.55
N ASP A 11 9.76 -6.03 -1.88
CA ASP A 11 10.96 -6.18 -2.70
C ASP A 11 11.80 -4.89 -2.75
N ASP A 12 12.98 -4.93 -3.34
CA ASP A 12 13.90 -3.77 -3.37
C ASP A 12 13.35 -2.57 -4.17
N LEU A 13 12.28 -2.78 -4.95
CA LEU A 13 11.60 -1.75 -5.73
C LEU A 13 10.32 -1.21 -5.04
N GLY A 14 9.98 -1.71 -3.85
CA GLY A 14 8.78 -1.27 -3.13
C GLY A 14 7.49 -2.02 -3.52
N ARG A 15 7.55 -3.09 -4.31
CA ARG A 15 6.37 -3.86 -4.72
C ARG A 15 6.00 -4.90 -3.67
N ILE A 16 4.71 -5.14 -3.51
CA ILE A 16 4.16 -6.17 -2.64
C ILE A 16 3.36 -7.19 -3.45
N VAL A 17 3.55 -8.47 -3.14
CA VAL A 17 2.84 -9.56 -3.83
C VAL A 17 1.48 -9.78 -3.18
N ILE A 18 0.40 -9.67 -3.96
CA ILE A 18 -0.96 -10.00 -3.53
C ILE A 18 -1.11 -11.53 -3.44
N PRO A 19 -1.50 -12.08 -2.28
CA PRO A 19 -1.76 -13.51 -2.10
C PRO A 19 -2.78 -14.08 -3.11
N LYS A 20 -2.62 -15.37 -3.43
CA LYS A 20 -3.49 -16.06 -4.40
C LYS A 20 -4.96 -16.07 -3.99
N GLU A 21 -5.29 -16.14 -2.69
CA GLU A 21 -6.68 -16.12 -2.24
C GLU A 21 -7.34 -14.79 -2.59
N ILE A 22 -6.67 -13.68 -2.29
CA ILE A 22 -7.17 -12.33 -2.59
C ILE A 22 -7.31 -12.15 -4.10
N ARG A 23 -6.33 -12.59 -4.90
CA ARG A 23 -6.42 -12.54 -6.37
C ARG A 23 -7.64 -13.31 -6.90
N ARG A 24 -7.92 -14.50 -6.35
CA ARG A 24 -9.08 -15.32 -6.74
C ARG A 24 -10.40 -14.69 -6.31
N THR A 25 -10.50 -14.22 -5.06
CA THR A 25 -11.73 -13.62 -4.53
C THR A 25 -12.07 -12.30 -5.21
N MET A 26 -11.06 -11.45 -5.46
CA MET A 26 -11.24 -10.15 -6.12
C MET A 26 -11.16 -10.22 -7.65
N ARG A 27 -10.96 -11.41 -8.23
CA ARG A 27 -10.85 -11.65 -9.68
C ARG A 27 -9.77 -10.81 -10.39
N ILE A 28 -8.70 -10.45 -9.68
CA ILE A 28 -7.56 -9.69 -10.21
C ILE A 28 -6.77 -10.59 -11.16
N ARG A 29 -6.60 -10.14 -12.41
CA ARG A 29 -5.84 -10.84 -13.45
C ARG A 29 -4.50 -10.16 -13.73
N GLU A 30 -3.61 -10.87 -14.40
CA GLU A 30 -2.35 -10.30 -14.85
C GLU A 30 -2.62 -9.16 -15.85
N GLY A 31 -1.98 -8.00 -15.66
CA GLY A 31 -2.21 -6.79 -16.45
C GLY A 31 -3.40 -5.91 -16.01
N ASP A 32 -4.18 -6.34 -15.02
CA ASP A 32 -5.25 -5.52 -14.45
C ASP A 32 -4.62 -4.32 -13.71
N PRO A 33 -5.02 -3.06 -14.00
CA PRO A 33 -4.46 -1.89 -13.32
C PRO A 33 -4.82 -1.95 -11.84
N SER A 34 -3.91 -2.47 -11.03
CA SER A 34 -4.06 -2.48 -9.57
C SER A 34 -4.05 -1.03 -9.10
N LEU A 35 -5.19 -0.57 -8.56
CA LEU A 35 -5.31 0.74 -7.94
C LEU A 35 -4.45 0.74 -6.65
N ILE A 36 -3.19 1.13 -6.76
CA ILE A 36 -2.34 1.43 -5.61
C ILE A 36 -2.77 2.81 -5.10
N THR A 37 -3.84 2.83 -4.30
CA THR A 37 -4.19 4.03 -3.52
C THR A 37 -3.75 3.81 -2.08
N LEU A 38 -3.05 4.80 -1.54
CA LEU A 38 -2.80 4.88 -0.11
C LEU A 38 -4.16 5.06 0.57
N THR A 39 -4.43 4.27 1.61
CA THR A 39 -5.56 4.54 2.49
C THR A 39 -5.47 5.97 3.02
N GLN A 40 -6.61 6.59 3.30
CA GLN A 40 -6.68 8.00 3.70
C GLN A 40 -5.77 8.31 4.90
N ASP A 41 -5.62 7.35 5.82
CA ASP A 41 -4.75 7.46 6.99
C ASP A 41 -3.27 7.52 6.62
N ILE A 42 -2.81 6.66 5.69
CA ILE A 42 -1.40 6.67 5.24
C ILE A 42 -1.11 7.97 4.49
N ARG A 43 -2.08 8.47 3.70
CA ARG A 43 -1.94 9.76 3.01
C ARG A 43 -1.84 10.92 4.00
N PHE A 44 -2.61 10.89 5.08
CA PHE A 44 -2.55 11.87 6.15
C PHE A 44 -1.18 11.84 6.83
N CYS A 45 -0.70 10.68 7.26
CA CYS A 45 0.61 10.56 7.91
C CYS A 45 1.74 11.10 7.03
N MET A 46 1.79 10.70 5.75
CA MET A 46 2.82 11.20 4.83
C MET A 46 2.69 12.70 4.55
N SER A 47 1.47 13.24 4.54
CA SER A 47 1.28 14.69 4.39
C SER A 47 1.78 15.48 5.60
N VAL A 48 1.60 14.92 6.81
CA VAL A 48 2.11 15.51 8.06
C VAL A 48 3.64 15.43 8.10
N GLU A 49 4.23 14.29 7.73
CA GLU A 49 5.69 14.13 7.63
C GLU A 49 6.29 15.12 6.62
N SER A 50 5.72 15.22 5.42
CA SER A 50 6.19 16.17 4.41
C SER A 50 6.06 17.63 4.85
N ALA A 51 5.00 17.97 5.60
CA ALA A 51 4.84 19.30 6.18
C ALA A 51 5.87 19.57 7.29
N ALA A 52 6.16 18.57 8.14
CA ALA A 52 7.15 18.67 9.20
C ALA A 52 8.56 18.83 8.63
N GLU A 53 8.94 18.08 7.59
CA GLU A 53 10.22 18.22 6.89
C GLU A 53 10.42 19.64 6.34
N ARG A 54 9.39 20.22 5.72
CA ARG A 54 9.42 21.61 5.26
C ARG A 54 9.58 22.62 6.39
N TYR A 55 8.99 22.37 7.55
CA TYR A 55 9.05 23.29 8.69
C TYR A 55 10.39 23.23 9.42
N ILE A 56 11.04 22.06 9.43
CA ILE A 56 12.35 21.84 10.07
C ILE A 56 13.50 22.36 9.18
N GLY A 57 13.21 22.80 7.95
CA GLY A 57 14.17 23.54 7.12
C GLY A 57 15.23 22.65 6.47
N LYS A 58 14.82 21.50 5.94
CA LYS A 58 15.54 20.83 4.84
C LYS A 58 14.97 21.24 3.50
#